data_AF-A0A1G0LWG9-F1
#
_entry.id   AF-A0A1G0LWG9-F1
#
_cell.length_a   1.000
_cell.length_b   1.000
_cell.length_c   1.000
_cell.angle_alpha   90.00
_cell.angle_beta   90.00
_cell.angle_gamma   90.00
#
_symmetry.space_group_name_H-M   'P 1'
#
loop_
_entity.id
_entity.type
_entity.pdbx_description
1 polymer ?
#
loop_
_entity_poly.entity_id
_entity_poly.type
_entity_poly.pdbx_seq_one_letter_code
_entity_poly.pdbx_strand_id
1 'polypeptide(L)'
;MGRQRDPLTMQSPRTAQGRRPLLLAEVAPKAWDTLLWGSGAIGVLGIAVAALAPAAAELAALFALSLFCNGPYSPVLPATMEPLVMIYGQVYPPLLVAAVATLAAVLAEIVDFRLYEAAFATNRLAGTRNSRVSRWVVRWFARAPFLATVVSAATPIPFWLTRCCAIVSGYPLWRFLVATALGRVPRWWLYAAIGAAFNIGAGWLLGGAAAMTAAWIAVALLRRSPRGAC
;
A
#
# COMPACT_ATOMS: atom_id res chain seq x y z
N MET A 1 -7.67 93.39 11.17
CA MET A 1 -7.20 93.47 9.77
C MET A 1 -6.57 92.12 9.44
N GLY A 2 -7.16 91.18 8.70
CA GLY A 2 -8.16 91.27 7.64
C GLY A 2 -7.46 91.20 6.27
N ARG A 3 -7.19 89.98 5.77
CA ARG A 3 -6.85 89.54 4.38
C ARG A 3 -6.01 88.26 4.45
N GLN A 4 -6.11 87.24 3.60
CA GLN A 4 -6.94 86.96 2.43
C GLN A 4 -6.78 85.44 2.22
N ARG A 5 -7.88 84.71 2.02
CA ARG A 5 -7.84 83.33 1.54
C ARG A 5 -7.58 83.38 0.03
N ASP A 6 -6.63 82.58 -0.46
CA ASP A 6 -6.63 82.14 -1.85
C ASP A 6 -6.67 80.59 -1.91
N PRO A 7 -7.51 80.02 -2.78
CA PRO A 7 -7.69 78.58 -2.92
C PRO A 7 -6.75 78.04 -4.00
N LEU A 8 -5.76 77.25 -3.59
CA LEU A 8 -5.01 76.42 -4.54
C LEU A 8 -5.40 74.97 -4.35
N THR A 9 -6.39 74.61 -5.15
CA THR A 9 -6.64 73.30 -5.75
C THR A 9 -5.33 72.53 -5.98
N MET A 10 -5.02 71.59 -5.10
CA MET A 10 -4.17 70.44 -5.45
C MET A 10 -5.03 69.19 -5.32
N GLN A 11 -5.77 68.89 -6.39
CA GLN A 11 -6.10 67.51 -6.71
C GLN A 11 -4.77 66.77 -6.91
N SER A 12 -4.45 65.80 -6.06
CA SER A 12 -3.39 64.84 -6.36
C SER A 12 -3.96 63.76 -7.28
N PRO A 13 -3.45 63.60 -8.51
CA PRO A 13 -3.76 62.46 -9.34
C PRO A 13 -2.74 61.36 -9.04
N ARG A 14 -3.18 60.23 -8.50
CA ARG A 14 -2.46 58.94 -8.51
C ARG A 14 -3.29 57.94 -7.71
N THR A 15 -3.63 56.76 -8.17
CA THR A 15 -3.37 56.07 -9.43
C THR A 15 -4.30 54.87 -9.37
N ALA A 16 -4.88 54.51 -10.51
CA ALA A 16 -5.61 53.27 -10.68
C ALA A 16 -4.80 52.09 -10.14
N GLN A 17 -5.14 51.61 -8.94
CA GLN A 17 -4.68 50.34 -8.44
C GLN A 17 -5.45 49.28 -9.23
N GLY A 18 -4.92 49.00 -10.42
CA GLY A 18 -5.43 47.99 -11.32
C GLY A 18 -5.62 46.71 -10.53
N ARG A 19 -6.87 46.26 -10.44
CA ARG A 19 -7.23 44.92 -9.98
C ARG A 19 -6.43 43.94 -10.83
N ARG A 20 -5.29 43.49 -10.33
CA ARG A 20 -4.64 42.31 -10.90
C ARG A 20 -5.67 41.19 -10.82
N PRO A 21 -5.99 40.52 -11.94
CA PRO A 21 -6.96 39.43 -11.91
C PRO A 21 -6.48 38.41 -10.88
N LEU A 22 -7.37 37.97 -9.99
CA LEU A 22 -7.12 36.99 -8.93
C LEU A 22 -6.44 35.70 -9.43
N LEU A 23 -6.49 35.45 -10.74
CA LEU A 23 -5.84 34.34 -11.44
C LEU A 23 -4.30 34.44 -11.53
N LEU A 24 -3.71 35.61 -11.26
CA LEU A 24 -2.25 35.84 -11.28
C LEU A 24 -1.66 36.08 -9.88
N ALA A 25 -2.45 35.91 -8.83
CA ALA A 25 -1.90 35.90 -7.48
C ALA A 25 -1.05 34.62 -7.31
N GLU A 26 0.16 34.72 -6.77
CA GLU A 26 0.94 33.55 -6.36
C GLU A 26 0.19 32.87 -5.20
N VAL A 27 -0.67 31.90 -5.53
CA VAL A 27 -1.50 31.17 -4.56
C VAL A 27 -0.67 30.15 -3.76
N ALA A 28 0.53 29.77 -4.25
CA ALA A 28 1.37 28.77 -3.61
C ALA A 28 2.88 29.03 -3.78
N PRO A 29 3.72 28.58 -2.82
CA PRO A 29 5.18 28.58 -2.96
C PRO A 29 5.66 27.85 -4.22
N LYS A 30 6.73 28.33 -4.86
CA LYS A 30 7.35 27.72 -6.06
C LYS A 30 7.69 26.23 -5.93
N ALA A 31 7.86 25.73 -4.71
CA ALA A 31 8.04 24.30 -4.44
C ALA A 31 6.84 23.45 -4.89
N TRP A 32 5.62 23.99 -4.84
CA TRP A 32 4.41 23.33 -5.31
C TRP A 32 4.36 23.25 -6.84
N ASP A 33 4.85 24.28 -7.53
CA ASP A 33 4.98 24.23 -8.99
C ASP A 33 6.00 23.17 -9.39
N THR A 34 7.15 23.09 -8.72
CA THR A 34 8.15 22.03 -8.97
C THR A 34 7.58 20.64 -8.72
N LEU A 35 6.78 20.46 -7.67
CA LEU A 35 6.09 19.20 -7.38
C LEU A 35 5.05 18.87 -8.47
N LEU A 36 4.30 19.85 -8.94
CA LEU A 36 3.23 19.69 -9.92
C LEU A 36 3.81 19.40 -11.31
N TRP A 37 4.88 20.08 -11.70
CA TRP A 37 5.63 19.78 -12.92
C TRP A 37 6.36 18.43 -12.83
N GLY A 38 6.94 18.10 -11.66
CA GLY A 38 7.57 16.80 -11.43
C GLY A 38 6.58 15.65 -11.56
N SER A 39 5.42 15.76 -10.90
CA SER A 39 4.35 14.76 -10.99
C SER A 39 3.71 14.69 -12.39
N GLY A 40 3.55 15.84 -13.06
CA GLY A 40 3.08 15.90 -14.45
C GLY A 40 4.05 15.23 -15.43
N ALA A 41 5.35 15.47 -15.32
CA ALA A 41 6.38 14.84 -16.15
C ALA A 41 6.44 13.32 -15.91
N ILE A 42 6.33 12.88 -14.66
CA ILE A 42 6.24 11.46 -14.30
C ILE A 42 4.97 10.84 -14.90
N GLY A 43 3.83 11.54 -14.85
CA GLY A 43 2.58 11.11 -15.44
C GLY A 43 2.67 10.93 -16.95
N VAL A 44 3.22 11.92 -17.67
CA VAL A 44 3.42 11.85 -19.13
C VAL A 44 4.40 10.73 -19.51
N LEU A 45 5.48 10.56 -18.75
CA LEU A 45 6.43 9.46 -18.95
C LEU A 45 5.74 8.10 -18.74
N GLY A 46 4.90 7.97 -17.71
CA GLY A 46 4.11 6.77 -17.46
C GLY A 46 3.15 6.45 -18.61
N ILE A 47 2.48 7.47 -19.15
CA ILE A 47 1.60 7.33 -20.33
C ILE A 47 2.40 6.91 -21.57
N ALA A 48 3.57 7.52 -21.80
CA ALA A 48 4.43 7.17 -22.92
C ALA A 48 4.95 5.73 -22.83
N VAL A 49 5.34 5.27 -21.63
CA VAL A 49 5.74 3.87 -21.40
C VAL A 49 4.56 2.92 -21.61
N ALA A 50 3.35 3.28 -21.16
CA ALA A 50 2.15 2.48 -21.41
C ALA A 50 1.79 2.38 -22.89
N ALA A 51 2.01 3.45 -23.67
CA ALA A 51 1.76 3.46 -25.10
C ALA A 51 2.81 2.67 -25.91
N LEU A 52 4.08 2.73 -25.51
CA LEU A 52 5.19 2.10 -26.24
C LEU A 52 5.45 0.65 -25.82
N ALA A 53 5.12 0.30 -24.58
CA ALA A 53 5.34 -1.02 -24.00
C ALA A 53 4.20 -1.38 -23.03
N PRO A 54 2.99 -1.66 -23.53
CA PRO A 54 1.82 -1.94 -22.69
C PRO A 54 2.08 -3.07 -21.69
N ALA A 55 2.81 -4.11 -22.11
CA ALA A 55 3.18 -5.21 -21.22
C ALA A 55 4.06 -4.78 -20.04
N ALA A 56 4.98 -3.83 -20.25
CA ALA A 56 5.82 -3.31 -19.18
C ALA A 56 5.02 -2.43 -18.21
N ALA A 57 4.07 -1.65 -18.72
CA ALA A 57 3.20 -0.82 -17.89
C ALA A 57 2.24 -1.64 -17.02
N GLU A 58 1.68 -2.72 -17.57
CA GLU A 58 0.82 -3.64 -16.81
C GLU A 58 1.62 -4.36 -15.72
N LEU A 59 2.80 -4.90 -16.02
CA LEU A 59 3.66 -5.53 -15.00
C LEU A 59 4.17 -4.51 -13.96
N ALA A 60 4.42 -3.27 -14.36
CA ALA A 60 4.75 -2.18 -13.43
C ALA A 60 3.57 -1.84 -12.52
N ALA A 61 2.33 -1.87 -13.03
CA ALA A 61 1.12 -1.69 -12.23
C ALA A 61 0.94 -2.85 -11.25
N LEU A 62 1.12 -4.10 -11.69
CA LEU A 62 1.14 -5.27 -10.80
C LEU A 62 2.19 -5.10 -9.71
N PHE A 63 3.41 -4.69 -10.07
CA PHE A 63 4.49 -4.46 -9.12
C PHE A 63 4.13 -3.38 -8.08
N ALA A 64 3.65 -2.23 -8.53
CA ALA A 64 3.29 -1.11 -7.65
C ALA A 64 2.14 -1.45 -6.71
N LEU A 65 1.08 -2.09 -7.22
CA LEU A 65 -0.03 -2.58 -6.41
C LEU A 65 0.42 -3.66 -5.43
N SER A 66 1.27 -4.59 -5.88
CA SER A 66 1.86 -5.62 -5.02
C SER A 66 2.67 -5.00 -3.89
N LEU A 67 3.47 -3.99 -4.18
CA LEU A 67 4.27 -3.27 -3.19
C LEU A 67 3.37 -2.58 -2.16
N PHE A 68 2.30 -1.93 -2.61
CA PHE A 68 1.35 -1.23 -1.75
C PHE A 68 0.56 -2.18 -0.86
N CYS A 69 -0.01 -3.25 -1.42
CA CYS A 69 -0.84 -4.21 -0.68
C CYS A 69 -0.04 -5.10 0.28
N ASN A 70 1.24 -5.37 -0.02
CA ASN A 70 2.12 -6.17 0.86
C ASN A 70 2.84 -5.32 1.92
N GLY A 71 2.73 -4.00 1.88
CA GLY A 71 3.37 -3.09 2.84
C GLY A 71 2.66 -3.04 4.20
N PRO A 72 2.93 -2.00 5.03
CA PRO A 72 2.45 -1.92 6.41
C PRO A 72 0.92 -1.81 6.52
N TYR A 73 0.24 -1.55 5.39
CA TYR A 73 -1.21 -1.52 5.25
C TYR A 73 -1.85 -2.90 5.03
N SER A 74 -1.06 -3.96 4.87
CA SER A 74 -1.55 -5.33 4.68
C SER A 74 -2.63 -5.79 5.70
N PRO A 75 -2.57 -5.40 7.00
CA PRO A 75 -3.66 -5.73 7.94
C PRO A 75 -5.00 -5.05 7.64
N VAL A 76 -5.00 -3.93 6.90
CA VAL A 76 -6.18 -3.13 6.54
C VAL A 76 -6.78 -3.57 5.19
N LEU A 77 -5.96 -4.15 4.31
CA LEU A 77 -6.37 -4.65 2.99
C LEU A 77 -6.20 -6.17 2.86
N PRO A 78 -6.76 -6.98 3.78
CA PRO A 78 -6.64 -8.43 3.68
C PRO A 78 -7.31 -8.94 2.40
N ALA A 79 -6.65 -9.89 1.74
CA ALA A 79 -7.16 -10.63 0.58
C ALA A 79 -7.30 -9.87 -0.76
N THR A 80 -6.66 -8.70 -0.90
CA THR A 80 -6.68 -7.95 -2.18
C THR A 80 -5.68 -8.47 -3.23
N MET A 81 -4.63 -9.16 -2.78
CA MET A 81 -3.55 -9.62 -3.65
C MET A 81 -3.89 -10.88 -4.44
N GLU A 82 -4.62 -11.81 -3.82
CA GLU A 82 -4.95 -13.10 -4.42
C GLU A 82 -5.78 -12.94 -5.70
N PRO A 83 -6.86 -12.14 -5.74
CA PRO A 83 -7.62 -11.91 -6.96
C PRO A 83 -6.80 -11.16 -8.03
N LEU A 84 -5.95 -10.21 -7.61
CA LEU A 84 -5.11 -9.43 -8.53
C LEU A 84 -4.14 -10.35 -9.28
N VAL A 85 -3.43 -11.23 -8.56
CA VAL A 85 -2.49 -12.19 -9.14
C VAL A 85 -3.20 -13.19 -10.06
N MET A 86 -4.44 -13.59 -9.74
CA MET A 86 -5.26 -14.43 -10.62
C MET A 86 -5.62 -13.71 -11.93
N ILE A 87 -6.03 -12.44 -11.88
CA ILE A 87 -6.37 -11.67 -13.09
C ILE A 87 -5.15 -11.53 -14.00
N TYR A 88 -3.98 -11.18 -13.45
CA TYR A 88 -2.75 -11.09 -14.23
C TYR A 88 -2.29 -12.45 -14.77
N GLY A 89 -2.60 -13.55 -14.08
CA GLY A 89 -2.36 -14.92 -14.55
C GLY A 89 -3.14 -15.32 -15.81
N GLN A 90 -4.22 -14.62 -16.15
CA GLN A 90 -4.96 -14.86 -17.40
C GLN A 90 -4.23 -14.33 -18.63
N VAL A 91 -3.40 -13.30 -18.46
CA VAL A 91 -2.78 -12.54 -19.56
C VAL A 91 -1.28 -12.85 -19.66
N TYR A 92 -0.63 -13.15 -18.52
CA TYR A 92 0.80 -13.38 -18.44
C TYR A 92 1.14 -14.80 -17.95
N PRO A 93 2.32 -15.34 -18.32
CA PRO A 93 2.79 -16.62 -17.79
C PRO A 93 2.82 -16.62 -16.25
N PRO A 94 2.28 -17.66 -15.57
CA PRO A 94 2.17 -17.69 -14.11
C PRO A 94 3.49 -17.48 -13.37
N LEU A 95 4.61 -17.96 -13.94
CA LEU A 95 5.94 -17.78 -13.35
C LEU A 95 6.39 -16.31 -13.37
N LEU A 96 6.06 -15.56 -14.42
CA LEU A 96 6.38 -14.14 -14.53
C LEU A 96 5.59 -13.32 -13.52
N VAL A 97 4.28 -13.58 -13.42
CA VAL A 97 3.41 -12.94 -12.43
C VAL A 97 3.89 -13.23 -11.01
N ALA A 98 4.23 -14.48 -10.72
CA ALA A 98 4.76 -14.88 -9.42
C ALA A 98 6.10 -14.19 -9.10
N ALA A 99 7.00 -14.07 -10.07
CA ALA A 99 8.28 -13.40 -9.88
C ALA A 99 8.10 -11.90 -9.58
N VAL A 100 7.27 -11.19 -10.35
CA VAL A 100 6.99 -9.76 -10.16
C VAL A 100 6.30 -9.51 -8.82
N ALA A 101 5.26 -10.28 -8.49
CA ALA A 101 4.55 -10.17 -7.22
C ALA A 101 5.47 -10.49 -6.02
N THR A 102 6.34 -11.50 -6.14
CA THR A 102 7.30 -11.84 -5.09
C THR A 102 8.35 -10.76 -4.92
N LEU A 103 8.87 -10.17 -6.00
CA LEU A 103 9.85 -9.10 -5.93
C LEU A 103 9.28 -7.89 -5.19
N ALA A 104 8.08 -7.45 -5.56
CA ALA A 104 7.39 -6.36 -4.88
C ALA A 104 7.13 -6.68 -3.39
N ALA A 105 6.68 -7.91 -3.11
CA ALA A 105 6.47 -8.38 -1.75
C ALA A 105 7.74 -8.37 -0.89
N VAL A 106 8.89 -8.82 -1.44
CA VAL A 106 10.18 -8.81 -0.74
C VAL A 106 10.66 -7.38 -0.47
N LEU A 107 10.44 -6.46 -1.42
CA LEU A 107 10.79 -5.05 -1.23
C LEU A 107 9.92 -4.38 -0.16
N ALA A 108 8.61 -4.64 -0.15
CA ALA A 108 7.72 -4.22 0.92
C ALA A 108 8.17 -4.80 2.28
N GLU A 109 8.60 -6.07 2.28
CA GLU A 109 9.05 -6.77 3.48
C GLU A 109 10.30 -6.15 4.10
N ILE A 110 11.20 -5.55 3.31
CA ILE A 110 12.35 -4.81 3.83
C ILE A 110 11.88 -3.63 4.69
N VAL A 111 10.91 -2.86 4.18
CA VAL A 111 10.35 -1.70 4.88
C VAL A 111 9.62 -2.15 6.15
N ASP A 112 8.77 -3.17 6.04
CA ASP A 112 8.06 -3.76 7.16
C ASP A 112 9.01 -4.25 8.25
N PHE A 113 10.05 -5.00 7.88
CA PHE A 113 11.00 -5.55 8.85
C PHE A 113 11.67 -4.44 9.65
N ARG A 114 12.11 -3.36 8.99
CA ARG A 114 12.73 -2.21 9.66
C ARG A 114 11.75 -1.42 10.52
N LEU A 115 10.52 -1.24 10.06
CA LEU A 115 9.47 -0.58 10.83
C LEU A 115 9.13 -1.35 12.10
N TYR A 116 8.99 -2.68 12.00
CA TYR A 116 8.75 -3.54 13.16
C TYR A 116 9.96 -3.58 14.09
N GLU A 117 11.19 -3.64 13.55
CA GLU A 117 12.43 -3.59 14.34
C GLU A 117 12.49 -2.30 15.18
N ALA A 118 12.20 -1.14 14.57
CA ALA A 118 12.12 0.14 15.27
C ALA A 118 10.99 0.17 16.32
N ALA A 119 9.82 -0.39 15.99
CA ALA A 119 8.72 -0.49 16.93
C ALA A 119 9.07 -1.36 18.16
N PHE A 120 9.74 -2.49 17.94
CA PHE A 120 10.20 -3.39 19.03
C PHE A 120 11.35 -2.81 19.86
N ALA A 121 12.14 -1.89 19.31
CA ALA A 121 13.17 -1.17 20.06
C ALA A 121 12.57 -0.18 21.08
N THR A 122 11.31 0.22 20.91
CA THR A 122 10.62 1.12 21.84
C THR A 122 10.21 0.35 23.10
N ASN A 123 10.57 0.88 24.28
CA ASN A 123 10.38 0.23 25.59
C ASN A 123 8.92 -0.12 25.94
N ARG A 124 7.94 0.40 25.18
CA ARG A 124 6.49 0.11 25.35
C ARG A 124 6.12 -1.35 25.05
N LEU A 125 6.95 -2.11 24.31
CA LEU A 125 6.70 -3.54 24.01
C LEU A 125 7.52 -4.52 24.88
N ALA A 126 8.23 -4.04 25.90
CA ALA A 126 9.03 -4.90 26.77
C ALA A 126 8.20 -5.96 27.53
N GLY A 127 6.95 -5.63 27.89
CA GLY A 127 6.04 -6.54 28.61
C GLY A 127 5.57 -7.74 27.78
N THR A 128 5.31 -7.56 26.48
CA THR A 128 4.87 -8.65 25.58
C THR A 128 6.02 -9.57 25.18
N ARG A 129 7.24 -9.01 25.08
CA ARG A 129 8.49 -9.76 24.81
C ARG A 129 8.79 -10.80 25.90
N ASN A 130 8.40 -10.54 27.16
CA ASN A 130 8.79 -11.37 28.30
C ASN A 130 7.73 -12.39 28.77
N SER A 131 6.63 -12.54 28.02
CA SER A 131 5.60 -13.54 28.33
C SER A 131 6.10 -14.98 28.12
N ARG A 132 5.58 -15.94 28.90
CA ARG A 132 5.97 -17.36 28.77
C ARG A 132 5.65 -17.92 27.37
N VAL A 133 4.53 -17.52 26.80
CA VAL A 133 4.10 -17.94 25.46
C VAL A 133 5.04 -17.40 24.38
N SER A 134 5.39 -16.10 24.43
CA SER A 134 6.34 -15.49 23.50
C SER A 134 7.70 -16.22 23.52
N ARG A 135 8.25 -16.46 24.71
CA ARG A 135 9.53 -17.19 24.85
C ARG A 135 9.45 -18.63 24.35
N TRP A 136 8.32 -19.30 24.53
CA TRP A 136 8.11 -20.66 24.02
C TRP A 136 8.05 -20.66 22.49
N VAL A 137 7.22 -19.81 21.87
CA VAL A 137 7.08 -19.70 20.41
C VAL A 137 8.42 -19.32 19.76
N VAL A 138 9.15 -18.34 20.31
CA VAL A 138 10.47 -17.94 19.81
C VAL A 138 11.48 -19.08 19.91
N ARG A 139 11.45 -19.87 21.00
CA ARG A 139 12.35 -21.02 21.17
C ARG A 139 12.07 -22.12 20.14
N TRP A 140 10.81 -22.34 19.78
CA TRP A 140 10.45 -23.27 18.69
C TRP A 140 10.86 -22.72 17.32
N PHE A 141 10.61 -21.44 17.05
CA PHE A 141 11.05 -20.78 15.81
C PHE A 141 12.56 -20.86 15.63
N ALA A 142 13.34 -20.66 16.70
CA ALA A 142 14.80 -20.68 16.69
C ALA A 142 15.40 -22.04 16.30
N ARG A 143 14.65 -23.15 16.35
CA ARG A 143 15.13 -24.46 15.92
C ARG A 143 15.33 -24.55 14.40
N ALA A 144 14.43 -23.92 13.65
CA ALA A 144 14.44 -23.98 12.18
C ALA A 144 13.82 -22.69 11.60
N PRO A 145 14.45 -21.51 11.83
CA PRO A 145 13.86 -20.23 11.48
C PRO A 145 13.62 -20.08 9.98
N PHE A 146 14.53 -20.62 9.16
CA PHE A 146 14.40 -20.60 7.70
C PHE A 146 13.17 -21.38 7.23
N LEU A 147 13.03 -22.64 7.63
CA LEU A 147 11.90 -23.49 7.27
C LEU A 147 10.59 -22.95 7.81
N ALA A 148 10.58 -22.46 9.04
CA ALA A 148 9.41 -21.81 9.61
C ALA A 148 8.98 -20.60 8.77
N THR A 149 9.91 -19.76 8.32
CA THR A 149 9.59 -18.64 7.43
C THR A 149 9.08 -19.09 6.06
N VAL A 150 9.70 -20.09 5.44
CA VAL A 150 9.25 -20.63 4.14
C VAL A 150 7.82 -21.17 4.25
N VAL A 151 7.56 -22.01 5.26
CA VAL A 151 6.24 -22.61 5.48
C VAL A 151 5.20 -21.54 5.78
N SER A 152 5.51 -20.58 6.66
CA SER A 152 4.60 -19.47 6.97
C SER A 152 4.33 -18.56 5.77
N ALA A 153 5.30 -18.36 4.88
CA ALA A 153 5.11 -17.59 3.65
C ALA A 153 4.29 -18.34 2.59
N ALA A 154 4.45 -19.67 2.52
CA ALA A 154 3.70 -20.52 1.59
C ALA A 154 2.25 -20.74 2.03
N THR A 155 1.99 -20.74 3.33
CA THR A 155 0.67 -21.01 3.91
C THR A 155 -0.11 -19.71 4.18
N PRO A 156 -1.44 -19.77 4.33
CA PRO A 156 -2.27 -18.62 4.75
C PRO A 156 -2.14 -18.32 6.25
N ILE A 157 -1.04 -18.74 6.90
CA ILE A 157 -0.76 -18.45 8.30
C ILE A 157 -0.42 -16.96 8.43
N PRO A 158 -0.80 -16.28 9.53
CA PRO A 158 -0.52 -14.87 9.69
C PRO A 158 1.00 -14.59 9.71
N PHE A 159 1.50 -14.04 8.60
CA PHE A 159 2.94 -13.89 8.35
C PHE A 159 3.63 -12.96 9.36
N TRP A 160 2.88 -11.99 9.90
CA TRP A 160 3.35 -11.07 10.94
C TRP A 160 3.89 -11.79 12.19
N LEU A 161 3.36 -12.97 12.55
CA LEU A 161 3.85 -13.77 13.68
C LEU A 161 5.31 -14.20 13.46
N THR A 162 5.58 -14.69 12.25
CA THR A 162 6.91 -15.16 11.84
C THR A 162 7.90 -14.00 11.80
N ARG A 163 7.47 -12.84 11.29
CA ARG A 163 8.26 -11.61 11.30
C ARG A 163 8.64 -11.17 12.71
N CYS A 164 7.68 -11.12 13.63
CA CYS A 164 7.95 -10.79 15.04
C CYS A 164 8.94 -11.77 15.68
N CYS A 165 8.79 -13.08 15.42
CA CYS A 165 9.73 -14.08 15.93
C CYS A 165 11.13 -13.91 15.34
N ALA A 166 11.25 -13.59 14.05
CA ALA A 166 12.51 -13.33 13.39
C ALA A 166 13.23 -12.12 13.99
N ILE A 167 12.52 -11.01 14.23
CA ILE A 167 13.08 -9.79 14.83
C ILE A 167 13.51 -10.06 16.28
N VAL A 168 12.65 -10.69 17.10
CA VAL A 168 12.94 -10.95 18.51
C VAL A 168 14.11 -11.92 18.69
N SER A 169 14.29 -12.87 17.77
CA SER A 169 15.41 -13.82 17.77
C SER A 169 16.69 -13.27 17.13
N GLY A 170 16.68 -12.05 16.56
CA GLY A 170 17.84 -11.47 15.88
C GLY A 170 18.20 -12.18 14.57
N TYR A 171 17.22 -12.77 13.89
CA TYR A 171 17.44 -13.50 12.65
C TYR A 171 17.85 -12.53 11.52
N PRO A 172 18.91 -12.82 10.73
CA PRO A 172 19.42 -11.89 9.74
C PRO A 172 18.41 -11.64 8.62
N LEU A 173 18.22 -10.36 8.29
CA LEU A 173 17.25 -9.88 7.30
C LEU A 173 17.38 -10.61 5.95
N TRP A 174 18.57 -10.75 5.40
CA TRP A 174 18.73 -11.36 4.07
C TRP A 174 18.24 -12.82 4.03
N ARG A 175 18.47 -13.61 5.09
CA ARG A 175 17.98 -15.00 5.16
C ARG A 175 16.47 -15.04 5.31
N PHE A 176 15.90 -14.07 6.01
CA PHE A 176 14.46 -13.91 6.14
C PHE A 176 13.81 -13.56 4.79
N LEU A 177 14.40 -12.64 4.02
CA LEU A 177 13.91 -12.27 2.69
C LEU A 177 13.97 -13.45 1.71
N VAL A 178 15.07 -14.21 1.69
CA VAL A 178 15.20 -15.40 0.84
C VAL A 178 14.17 -16.45 1.20
N ALA A 179 14.00 -16.74 2.50
CA ALA A 179 12.98 -17.68 2.96
C ALA A 179 11.56 -17.22 2.59
N THR A 180 11.30 -15.92 2.71
CA THR A 180 10.02 -15.31 2.33
C THR A 180 9.77 -15.43 0.83
N ALA A 181 10.78 -15.14 0.01
CA ALA A 181 10.69 -15.30 -1.45
C ALA A 181 10.39 -16.74 -1.82
N LEU A 182 11.13 -17.71 -1.25
CA LEU A 182 10.93 -19.14 -1.51
C LEU A 182 9.55 -19.65 -1.11
N GLY A 183 8.96 -19.13 -0.03
CA GLY A 183 7.60 -19.50 0.35
C GLY A 183 6.52 -18.76 -0.47
N ARG A 184 6.75 -17.51 -0.87
CA ARG A 184 5.77 -16.70 -1.60
C ARG A 184 5.68 -17.05 -3.08
N VAL A 185 6.80 -17.40 -3.74
CA VAL A 185 6.81 -17.83 -5.15
C VAL A 185 5.80 -18.97 -5.42
N PRO A 186 5.80 -20.11 -4.72
CA PRO A 186 4.87 -21.20 -5.01
C PRO A 186 3.41 -20.80 -4.77
N ARG A 187 3.15 -19.96 -3.76
CA ARG A 187 1.81 -19.44 -3.48
C ARG A 187 1.31 -18.53 -4.60
N TRP A 188 2.12 -17.55 -5.03
CA TRP A 188 1.74 -16.64 -6.12
C TRP A 188 1.65 -17.36 -7.46
N TRP A 189 2.53 -18.32 -7.70
CA TRP A 189 2.47 -19.18 -8.87
C TRP A 189 1.18 -20.00 -8.91
N LEU A 190 0.76 -20.58 -7.78
CA LEU A 190 -0.49 -21.33 -7.70
C LEU A 190 -1.70 -20.45 -8.05
N TYR A 191 -1.78 -19.23 -7.49
CA TYR A 191 -2.88 -18.32 -7.81
C TYR A 191 -2.84 -17.84 -9.27
N ALA A 192 -1.67 -17.51 -9.79
CA ALA A 192 -1.55 -17.14 -11.20
C ALA A 192 -1.88 -18.30 -12.13
N ALA A 193 -1.52 -19.54 -11.77
CA ALA A 193 -1.87 -20.74 -12.52
C ALA A 193 -3.37 -21.04 -12.47
N ILE A 194 -4.04 -20.81 -11.33
CA ILE A 194 -5.50 -20.86 -11.23
C ILE A 194 -6.11 -19.80 -12.16
N GLY A 195 -5.58 -18.58 -12.18
CA GLY A 195 -5.99 -17.53 -13.11
C GLY A 195 -5.81 -17.92 -14.58
N ALA A 196 -4.69 -18.55 -14.92
CA ALA A 196 -4.44 -19.05 -16.27
C ALA A 196 -5.40 -20.18 -16.67
N ALA A 197 -5.75 -21.07 -15.73
CA ALA A 197 -6.64 -22.20 -15.95
C ALA A 197 -8.13 -21.79 -15.98
N PHE A 198 -8.51 -20.79 -15.20
CA PHE A 198 -9.89 -20.30 -15.10
C PHE A 198 -9.97 -18.86 -15.60
N ASN A 199 -10.65 -18.66 -16.72
CA ASN A 199 -10.97 -17.32 -17.20
C ASN A 199 -12.03 -16.70 -16.26
N ILE A 200 -11.57 -16.08 -15.18
CA ILE A 200 -12.40 -15.37 -14.19
C ILE A 200 -12.92 -14.12 -14.91
N GLY A 201 -13.99 -14.28 -15.67
CA GLY A 201 -14.70 -13.18 -16.29
C GLY A 201 -15.21 -12.20 -15.24
N ALA A 202 -15.38 -10.93 -15.63
CA ALA A 202 -15.84 -9.85 -14.74
C ALA A 202 -17.12 -10.21 -13.95
N GLY A 203 -17.98 -11.07 -14.48
CA GLY A 203 -19.18 -11.57 -13.80
C GLY A 203 -18.91 -12.32 -12.50
N TRP A 204 -17.83 -13.10 -12.40
CA TRP A 204 -17.48 -13.80 -11.16
C TRP A 204 -16.93 -12.85 -10.10
N LEU A 205 -16.15 -11.84 -10.50
CA LEU A 205 -15.66 -10.79 -9.60
C LEU A 205 -16.82 -9.94 -9.06
N LEU A 206 -17.74 -9.53 -9.94
CA LEU A 206 -18.95 -8.79 -9.56
C LEU A 206 -19.87 -9.63 -8.67
N GLY A 207 -20.05 -10.92 -9.00
CA GLY A 207 -20.84 -11.85 -8.19
C GLY A 207 -20.24 -12.06 -6.80
N GLY A 208 -18.92 -12.23 -6.69
CA GLY A 208 -18.21 -12.34 -5.42
C GLY A 208 -18.32 -11.06 -4.58
N ALA A 209 -18.06 -9.90 -5.18
CA ALA A 209 -18.19 -8.60 -4.50
C ALA A 209 -19.63 -8.33 -4.04
N ALA A 210 -20.63 -8.62 -4.88
CA ALA A 210 -22.04 -8.49 -4.54
C ALA A 210 -22.43 -9.44 -3.40
N ALA A 211 -21.98 -10.70 -3.42
CA ALA A 211 -22.25 -11.68 -2.37
C ALA A 211 -21.62 -11.26 -1.03
N MET A 212 -20.37 -10.77 -1.04
CA MET A 212 -19.72 -10.25 0.17
C MET A 212 -20.43 -9.02 0.72
N THR A 213 -20.86 -8.11 -0.15
CA THR A 213 -21.62 -6.91 0.23
C THR A 213 -22.99 -7.30 0.80
N ALA A 214 -23.69 -8.24 0.17
CA ALA A 214 -24.97 -8.75 0.64
C ALA A 214 -24.83 -9.47 1.99
N ALA A 215 -23.79 -10.28 2.18
CA ALA A 215 -23.50 -10.93 3.46
C ALA A 215 -23.19 -9.91 4.56
N TRP A 216 -22.43 -8.86 4.25
CA TRP A 216 -22.15 -7.79 5.21
C TRP A 216 -23.42 -7.01 5.58
N ILE A 217 -24.25 -6.66 4.60
CA ILE A 217 -25.55 -6.02 4.83
C ILE A 217 -26.46 -6.92 5.67
N ALA A 218 -26.54 -8.22 5.35
CA ALA A 218 -27.33 -9.18 6.11
C ALA A 218 -26.86 -9.27 7.57
N VAL A 219 -25.54 -9.34 7.81
CA VAL A 219 -24.98 -9.30 9.17
C VAL A 219 -25.27 -7.97 9.86
N ALA A 220 -25.18 -6.84 9.15
CA ALA A 220 -25.47 -5.52 9.72
C ALA A 220 -26.96 -5.39 10.10
N LEU A 221 -27.86 -5.93 9.27
CA LEU A 221 -29.30 -5.97 9.53
C LEU A 221 -29.64 -6.93 10.69
N LEU A 222 -29.05 -8.13 10.73
CA LEU A 222 -29.20 -9.08 11.84
C LEU A 222 -28.66 -8.52 13.17
N ARG A 223 -27.60 -7.70 13.12
CA ARG A 223 -27.09 -6.97 14.31
C ARG A 223 -27.92 -5.76 14.70
N ARG A 224 -28.75 -5.24 13.78
CA ARG A 224 -29.72 -4.16 14.04
C ARG A 224 -31.06 -4.69 14.56
N SER A 225 -31.32 -6.00 14.53
CA SER A 225 -32.48 -6.57 15.22
C SER A 225 -32.38 -6.23 16.72
N PRO A 226 -33.34 -5.48 17.27
CA PRO A 226 -33.25 -4.96 18.62
C PRO A 226 -33.18 -6.12 19.61
N ARG A 227 -32.13 -6.12 20.44
CA ARG A 227 -32.15 -6.81 21.73
C ARG A 227 -33.17 -6.07 22.59
N GLY A 228 -34.44 -6.44 22.48
CA GLY A 228 -35.51 -5.75 23.19
C GLY A 228 -36.90 -6.20 22.76
N ALA A 229 -37.24 -7.44 23.09
CA ALA A 229 -38.63 -7.85 23.32
C ALA A 229 -38.63 -8.69 24.60
N CYS A 230 -38.54 -7.99 25.73
CA CYS A 230 -39.06 -8.44 27.02
C CYS A 230 -40.23 -7.52 27.35
#